data_AF-A0A1I6BNK8-F1
#
_entry.id   AF-A0A1I6BNK8-F1
#
_cell.length_a   1.000
_cell.length_b   1.000
_cell.length_c   1.000
_cell.angle_alpha   90.00
_cell.angle_beta   90.00
_cell.angle_gamma   90.00
#
_symmetry.space_group_name_H-M   'P 1'
#
loop_
_entity.id
_entity.type
_entity.pdbx_description
1 polymer ?
#
loop_
_entity_poly.entity_id
_entity_poly.type
_entity_poly.pdbx_seq_one_letter_code
_entity_poly.pdbx_strand_id
1 'polypeptide(L)'
;MRPLLTALLLLTACAAVRAQEFDSAADKAALLREVEILKQGVAQRKPGEADTAFLQRLFPASFEHEKAIRYAWRPSAHGPQLFFSRAQRDELHTEGEGTELFVLDPFQPGRYAVQVLFLEPIGDITNLAAFFFADVNQDGQKELLALVYAEVQRVVLLNVGPGKKERAVGRFSHWQTQVFRYRGRNAAGLPRYEPDQTSRPYLNGLRSAAAVRQALAQHQQQPKRPPGKAVK
;
A
#
# COMPACT_ATOMS: atom_id res chain seq x y z
N MET A 1 -14.26 -18.74 8.05
CA MET A 1 -15.21 -17.61 8.26
C MET A 1 -14.83 -16.66 9.40
N ARG A 2 -13.73 -16.86 10.13
CA ARG A 2 -13.32 -15.99 11.26
C ARG A 2 -12.40 -14.77 10.95
N PRO A 3 -11.66 -14.65 9.82
CA PRO A 3 -10.75 -13.50 9.64
C PRO A 3 -11.44 -12.23 9.12
N LEU A 4 -12.65 -12.35 8.54
CA LEU A 4 -13.42 -11.21 8.01
C LEU A 4 -14.05 -10.34 9.11
N LEU A 5 -14.35 -10.91 10.28
CA LEU A 5 -14.87 -10.16 11.42
C LEU A 5 -13.78 -9.33 12.11
N THR A 6 -12.54 -9.82 12.13
CA THR A 6 -11.43 -9.15 12.83
C THR A 6 -10.97 -7.89 12.10
N ALA A 7 -10.94 -7.92 10.76
CA ALA A 7 -10.64 -6.72 9.95
C ALA A 7 -11.74 -5.66 10.04
N LEU A 8 -13.01 -6.07 10.09
CA LEU A 8 -14.14 -5.15 10.27
C LEU A 8 -14.15 -4.51 11.66
N LEU A 9 -13.79 -5.28 12.70
CA LEU A 9 -13.70 -4.80 14.09
C LEU A 9 -12.53 -3.82 14.31
N LEU A 10 -11.38 -4.05 13.66
CA LEU A 10 -10.24 -3.13 13.70
C LEU A 10 -10.53 -1.80 12.97
N LEU A 11 -11.24 -1.85 11.83
CA LEU A 11 -11.72 -0.66 11.13
C LEU A 11 -12.75 0.14 11.96
N THR A 12 -13.64 -0.53 12.70
CA THR A 12 -14.59 0.17 13.60
C THR A 12 -13.93 0.72 14.87
N ALA A 13 -12.91 0.04 15.42
CA ALA A 13 -12.19 0.52 16.59
C ALA A 13 -11.28 1.71 16.26
N CYS A 14 -10.59 1.69 15.12
CA CYS A 14 -9.84 2.83 14.62
C CYS A 14 -10.77 4.02 14.31
N ALA A 15 -11.96 3.80 13.74
CA ALA A 15 -12.92 4.88 13.50
C ALA A 15 -13.52 5.48 14.80
N ALA A 16 -13.74 4.66 15.84
CA ALA A 16 -14.29 5.11 17.12
C ALA A 16 -13.27 5.89 17.97
N VAL A 17 -12.00 5.49 17.95
CA VAL A 17 -10.90 6.25 18.58
C VAL A 17 -10.59 7.52 17.79
N ARG A 18 -10.58 7.47 16.45
CA ARG A 18 -10.39 8.66 15.59
C ARG A 18 -11.50 9.70 15.72
N ALA A 19 -12.72 9.34 16.16
CA ALA A 19 -13.79 10.31 16.42
C ALA A 19 -13.57 11.18 17.67
N GLN A 20 -12.58 10.88 18.51
CA GLN A 20 -12.21 11.67 19.68
C GLN A 20 -11.18 12.78 19.38
N GLU A 21 -10.49 12.73 18.24
CA GLU A 21 -9.39 13.65 17.88
C GLU A 21 -9.78 14.75 16.88
N PHE A 22 -11.02 14.75 16.39
CA PHE A 22 -11.49 15.79 15.47
C PHE A 22 -12.22 16.91 16.20
N ASP A 23 -11.64 18.11 16.10
CA ASP A 23 -12.04 19.34 16.79
C ASP A 23 -13.35 19.96 16.25
N SER A 24 -13.97 19.39 15.21
CA SER A 24 -15.25 19.88 14.66
C SER A 24 -16.23 18.76 14.26
N ALA A 25 -17.53 19.06 14.34
CA ALA A 25 -18.60 18.17 13.86
C ALA A 25 -18.52 17.91 12.34
N ALA A 26 -17.92 18.84 11.58
CA ALA A 26 -17.75 18.72 10.14
C ALA A 26 -16.75 17.61 9.77
N ASP A 27 -15.65 17.50 10.51
CA ASP A 27 -14.62 16.48 10.27
C ASP A 27 -15.14 15.08 10.60
N LYS A 28 -15.95 14.96 11.66
CA LYS A 28 -16.64 13.70 12.00
C LYS A 28 -17.60 13.27 10.89
N ALA A 29 -18.38 14.21 10.34
CA ALA A 29 -19.28 13.94 9.23
C ALA A 29 -18.52 13.54 7.94
N ALA A 30 -17.38 14.17 7.67
CA ALA A 30 -16.49 13.83 6.58
C ALA A 30 -15.96 12.39 6.71
N LEU A 31 -15.45 12.02 7.89
CA LEU A 31 -14.94 10.67 8.14
C LEU A 31 -16.02 9.59 8.03
N LEU A 32 -17.22 9.85 8.58
CA LEU A 32 -18.36 8.92 8.47
C LEU A 32 -18.75 8.67 7.02
N ARG A 33 -18.72 9.71 6.18
CA ARG A 33 -18.99 9.58 4.75
C ARG A 33 -17.95 8.71 4.04
N GLU A 34 -16.67 8.88 4.36
CA GLU A 34 -15.60 8.05 3.81
C GLU A 34 -15.80 6.58 4.19
N VAL A 35 -16.07 6.31 5.47
CA VAL A 35 -16.33 4.96 5.97
C VAL A 35 -17.50 4.31 5.21
N GLU A 36 -18.55 5.07 4.92
CA GLU A 36 -19.68 4.54 4.15
C GLU A 36 -19.30 4.20 2.70
N ILE A 37 -18.51 5.04 2.04
CA ILE A 37 -17.99 4.76 0.69
C ILE A 37 -17.11 3.49 0.71
N LEU A 38 -16.27 3.34 1.72
CA LEU A 38 -15.40 2.16 1.88
C LEU A 38 -16.21 0.89 2.14
N LYS A 39 -17.28 0.96 2.95
CA LYS A 39 -18.20 -0.16 3.19
C LYS A 39 -18.92 -0.60 1.92
N GLN A 40 -19.37 0.36 1.12
CA GLN A 40 -20.01 0.09 -0.17
C GLN A 40 -19.00 -0.45 -1.20
N GLY A 41 -17.73 -0.03 -1.09
CA GLY A 41 -16.65 -0.43 -1.99
C GLY A 41 -16.86 0.08 -3.42
N VAL A 42 -17.72 1.07 -3.62
CA VAL A 42 -18.07 1.60 -4.95
C VAL A 42 -18.23 3.12 -4.87
N ALA A 43 -17.72 3.82 -5.89
CA ALA A 43 -17.90 5.25 -6.06
C ALA A 43 -18.34 5.61 -7.49
N GLN A 44 -19.18 6.64 -7.61
CA GLN A 44 -19.62 7.21 -8.88
C GLN A 44 -18.93 8.54 -9.15
N ARG A 45 -18.29 8.66 -10.31
CA ARG A 45 -17.75 9.89 -10.86
C ARG A 45 -18.83 10.64 -11.63
N LYS A 46 -18.90 11.96 -11.43
CA LYS A 46 -19.81 12.82 -12.21
C LYS A 46 -19.23 13.05 -13.62
N PRO A 47 -20.06 13.21 -14.66
CA PRO A 47 -19.59 13.57 -15.99
C PRO A 47 -18.72 14.85 -15.94
N GLY A 48 -17.56 14.83 -16.61
CA GLY A 48 -16.64 15.97 -16.65
C GLY A 48 -15.89 16.30 -15.35
N GLU A 49 -16.13 15.58 -14.27
CA GLU A 49 -15.47 15.81 -12.97
C GLU A 49 -13.98 15.50 -13.08
N ALA A 50 -13.09 16.42 -12.67
CA ALA A 50 -11.65 16.20 -12.64
C ALA A 50 -11.25 15.15 -11.58
N ASP A 51 -10.12 14.45 -11.76
CA ASP A 51 -9.69 13.37 -10.85
C ASP A 51 -9.52 13.86 -9.40
N THR A 52 -8.89 15.01 -9.20
CA THR A 52 -8.70 15.60 -7.86
C THR A 52 -10.02 16.01 -7.22
N ALA A 53 -10.94 16.60 -7.99
CA ALA A 53 -12.27 16.97 -7.50
C ALA A 53 -13.11 15.73 -7.14
N PHE A 54 -12.97 14.65 -7.92
CA PHE A 54 -13.59 13.37 -7.65
C PHE A 54 -13.08 12.78 -6.33
N LEU A 55 -11.76 12.72 -6.14
CA LEU A 55 -11.15 12.20 -4.91
C LEU A 55 -11.48 13.08 -3.70
N GLN A 56 -11.37 14.40 -3.78
CA GLN A 56 -11.71 15.32 -2.69
C GLN A 56 -13.17 15.18 -2.24
N ARG A 57 -14.09 14.94 -3.18
CA ARG A 57 -15.51 14.74 -2.86
C ARG A 57 -15.77 13.42 -2.14
N LEU A 58 -15.03 12.36 -2.50
CA LEU A 58 -15.17 11.05 -1.87
C LEU A 58 -14.45 10.98 -0.54
N PHE A 59 -13.25 11.56 -0.47
CA PHE A 59 -12.31 11.45 0.64
C PHE A 59 -11.89 12.82 1.18
N PRO A 60 -12.81 13.68 1.63
CA PRO A 60 -12.48 15.03 2.08
C PRO A 60 -11.54 15.11 3.29
N ALA A 61 -11.50 14.07 4.13
CA ALA A 61 -10.64 13.96 5.31
C ALA A 61 -9.35 13.17 5.03
N SER A 62 -9.38 12.21 4.09
CA SER A 62 -8.20 11.39 3.77
C SER A 62 -7.37 11.91 2.59
N PHE A 63 -7.94 12.76 1.74
CA PHE A 63 -7.27 13.35 0.58
C PHE A 63 -6.94 14.82 0.86
N GLU A 64 -5.79 15.06 1.49
CA GLU A 64 -5.30 16.39 1.84
C GLU A 64 -4.51 17.01 0.67
N HIS A 65 -5.22 17.60 -0.31
CA HIS A 65 -4.65 18.45 -1.39
C HIS A 65 -3.48 17.88 -2.22
N GLU A 66 -3.12 16.61 -2.08
CA GLU A 66 -2.09 15.98 -2.90
C GLU A 66 -2.60 15.78 -4.33
N LYS A 67 -1.69 15.80 -5.31
CA LYS A 67 -2.06 15.39 -6.67
C LYS A 67 -2.34 13.89 -6.65
N ALA A 68 -3.55 13.50 -7.05
CA ALA A 68 -3.87 12.12 -7.37
C ALA A 68 -2.75 11.48 -8.19
N ILE A 69 -2.16 10.38 -7.71
CA ILE A 69 -1.10 9.71 -8.46
C ILE A 69 -1.78 8.82 -9.49
N ARG A 70 -1.79 9.27 -10.75
CA ARG A 70 -2.60 8.69 -11.83
C ARG A 70 -2.08 7.36 -12.41
N TYR A 71 -0.96 6.82 -11.93
CA TYR A 71 -0.26 5.80 -12.71
C TYR A 71 0.28 4.62 -11.93
N ALA A 72 -0.46 3.53 -12.03
CA ALA A 72 0.15 2.24 -12.32
C ALA A 72 -0.72 1.55 -13.39
N TRP A 73 -0.09 1.04 -14.46
CA TRP A 73 -0.79 0.53 -15.64
C TRP A 73 -1.33 -0.90 -15.45
N ARG A 74 -2.64 -0.99 -15.15
CA ARG A 74 -3.52 -2.07 -15.60
C ARG A 74 -4.51 -1.46 -16.61
N PRO A 75 -4.49 -1.84 -17.89
CA PRO A 75 -5.47 -1.35 -18.86
C PRO A 75 -6.88 -1.76 -18.40
N SER A 76 -7.72 -0.80 -18.01
CA SER A 76 -9.16 -1.00 -17.90
C SER A 76 -9.83 -0.38 -19.13
N ALA A 77 -10.86 -1.03 -19.65
CA ALA A 77 -11.69 -0.49 -20.73
C ALA A 77 -12.50 0.75 -20.30
N HIS A 78 -12.55 1.05 -18.99
CA HIS A 78 -13.45 2.06 -18.42
C HIS A 78 -12.74 3.33 -17.92
N GLY A 79 -11.41 3.41 -18.06
CA GLY A 79 -10.62 4.59 -17.70
C GLY A 79 -9.38 4.26 -16.86
N PRO A 80 -8.66 5.30 -16.38
CA PRO A 80 -7.49 5.12 -15.54
C PRO A 80 -7.88 4.72 -14.11
N GLN A 81 -7.04 3.90 -13.49
CA GLN A 81 -7.06 3.69 -12.05
C GLN A 81 -6.54 4.94 -11.33
N LEU A 82 -7.13 5.27 -10.18
CA LEU A 82 -6.68 6.38 -9.35
C LEU A 82 -6.13 5.83 -8.03
N PHE A 83 -5.02 6.42 -7.59
CA PHE A 83 -4.37 6.08 -6.34
C PHE A 83 -4.04 7.34 -5.57
N PHE A 84 -4.14 7.25 -4.24
CA PHE A 84 -3.51 8.19 -3.33
C PHE A 84 -3.17 7.46 -2.04
N SER A 85 -2.14 7.93 -1.36
CA SER A 85 -1.79 7.44 -0.03
C SER A 85 -2.17 8.46 1.01
N ARG A 86 -2.65 7.98 2.15
CA ARG A 86 -2.70 8.78 3.36
C ARG A 86 -1.63 8.24 4.27
N ALA A 87 -0.56 9.02 4.43
CA ALA A 87 0.27 8.84 5.61
C ALA A 87 -0.60 9.33 6.78
N GLN A 88 -0.82 8.49 7.79
CA GLN A 88 -1.01 9.09 9.11
C GLN A 88 0.30 9.88 9.34
N ARG A 89 0.17 11.19 9.56
CA ARG A 89 1.23 12.12 9.99
C ARG A 89 0.67 12.88 11.16
N ASP A 90 0.69 12.25 12.32
CA ASP A 90 0.42 12.85 13.60
C ASP A 90 1.71 12.74 14.44
N GLU A 91 2.01 13.78 15.20
CA GLU A 91 3.05 13.81 16.21
C GLU A 91 2.88 12.69 17.26
N LEU A 92 1.66 12.12 17.38
CA LEU A 92 1.29 11.00 18.24
C LEU A 92 1.50 9.62 17.62
N HIS A 93 2.23 9.46 16.51
CA HIS A 93 2.47 8.12 15.95
C HIS A 93 3.02 7.14 16.96
N THR A 94 2.16 6.20 17.33
CA THR A 94 2.52 4.95 17.95
C THR A 94 3.21 4.04 16.94
N GLU A 95 4.28 3.37 17.39
CA GLU A 95 4.98 2.34 16.62
C GLU A 95 3.98 1.33 16.04
N GLY A 96 4.00 1.12 14.72
CA GLY A 96 3.17 0.12 14.03
C GLY A 96 1.94 0.64 13.29
N GLU A 97 1.69 1.96 13.23
CA GLU A 97 0.67 2.51 12.34
C GLU A 97 1.18 2.60 10.89
N GLY A 98 0.52 1.88 9.99
CA GLY A 98 0.91 1.77 8.58
C GLY A 98 0.29 2.87 7.70
N THR A 99 0.94 3.18 6.58
CA THR A 99 0.36 4.06 5.55
C THR A 99 -0.81 3.35 4.85
N GLU A 100 -1.91 4.06 4.61
CA GLU A 100 -3.06 3.56 3.87
C GLU A 100 -2.91 3.92 2.38
N LEU A 101 -3.04 2.95 1.48
CA LEU A 101 -3.08 3.16 0.02
C LEU A 101 -4.50 2.96 -0.49
N PHE A 102 -5.10 4.04 -0.99
CA PHE A 102 -6.43 4.02 -1.60
C PHE A 102 -6.31 3.66 -3.08
N VAL A 103 -7.14 2.72 -3.51
CA VAL A 103 -7.23 2.22 -4.88
C VAL A 103 -8.65 2.44 -5.39
N LEU A 104 -8.77 3.19 -6.48
CA LEU A 104 -10.01 3.34 -7.23
C LEU A 104 -9.83 2.73 -8.62
N ASP A 105 -10.43 1.56 -8.84
CA ASP A 105 -10.29 0.79 -10.08
C ASP A 105 -11.59 0.81 -10.89
N PRO A 106 -11.60 1.40 -12.10
CA PRO A 106 -12.84 1.54 -12.88
C PRO A 106 -13.29 0.20 -13.45
N PHE A 107 -14.55 -0.16 -13.17
CA PHE A 107 -15.15 -1.45 -13.58
C PHE A 107 -16.40 -1.28 -14.46
N GLN A 108 -16.97 -0.08 -14.52
CA GLN A 108 -18.02 0.34 -15.44
C GLN A 108 -17.81 1.84 -15.76
N PRO A 109 -18.39 2.37 -16.86
CA PRO A 109 -18.30 3.80 -17.17
C PRO A 109 -18.73 4.68 -15.99
N GLY A 110 -17.81 5.51 -15.50
CA GLY A 110 -18.04 6.41 -14.37
C GLY A 110 -18.12 5.74 -12.99
N ARG A 111 -17.95 4.41 -12.87
CA ARG A 111 -17.99 3.70 -11.59
C ARG A 111 -16.66 3.05 -11.26
N TYR A 112 -16.23 3.27 -10.04
CA TYR A 112 -14.97 2.82 -9.49
C TYR A 112 -15.22 1.87 -8.34
N ALA A 113 -14.52 0.74 -8.33
CA ALA A 113 -14.41 -0.07 -7.13
C ALA A 113 -13.39 0.61 -6.23
N VAL A 114 -13.73 0.72 -4.95
CA VAL A 114 -12.94 1.42 -3.94
C VAL A 114 -12.38 0.38 -2.99
N GLN A 115 -11.07 0.42 -2.77
CA GLN A 115 -10.39 -0.44 -1.83
C GLN A 115 -9.29 0.34 -1.11
N VAL A 116 -9.13 0.09 0.19
CA VAL A 116 -7.96 0.53 0.96
C VAL A 116 -7.05 -0.68 1.16
N LEU A 117 -5.78 -0.48 0.86
CA LEU A 117 -4.71 -1.44 1.08
C LEU A 117 -3.82 -0.91 2.20
N PHE A 118 -3.69 -1.69 3.27
CA PHE A 118 -2.83 -1.35 4.38
C PHE A 118 -1.39 -1.70 4.01
N LEU A 119 -0.47 -0.73 4.11
CA LEU A 119 0.95 -0.97 3.95
C LEU A 119 1.52 -1.45 5.29
N GLU A 120 2.03 -2.68 5.31
CA GLU A 120 2.61 -3.28 6.51
C GLU A 120 3.74 -2.39 7.08
N PRO A 121 3.78 -2.16 8.40
CA PRO A 121 4.86 -1.38 9.01
C PRO A 121 6.21 -2.08 8.87
N ILE A 122 7.24 -1.34 8.44
CA ILE A 122 8.63 -1.84 8.30
C ILE A 122 9.62 -1.11 9.22
N GLY A 123 9.10 -0.25 10.10
CA GLY A 123 9.82 0.60 11.03
C GLY A 123 8.86 1.60 11.67
N ASP A 124 9.41 2.62 12.32
CA ASP A 124 8.66 3.58 13.13
C ASP A 124 7.61 4.33 12.30
N ILE A 125 7.99 4.83 11.12
CA ILE A 125 7.09 5.48 10.15
C ILE A 125 7.32 4.86 8.79
N THR A 126 6.33 4.14 8.28
CA THR A 126 6.37 3.54 6.94
C THR A 126 5.78 4.50 5.93
N ASN A 127 6.60 4.96 4.99
CA ASN A 127 6.22 5.90 3.94
C ASN A 127 6.14 5.17 2.59
N LEU A 128 5.17 5.56 1.76
CA LEU A 128 5.09 5.09 0.37
C LEU A 128 6.05 5.92 -0.51
N ALA A 129 7.07 5.27 -1.09
CA ALA A 129 7.96 5.93 -2.05
C ALA A 129 7.46 5.83 -3.50
N ALA A 130 6.90 4.68 -3.88
CA ALA A 130 6.37 4.46 -5.20
C ALA A 130 5.38 3.29 -5.20
N PHE A 131 4.52 3.23 -6.20
CA PHE A 131 3.74 2.03 -6.51
C PHE A 131 3.76 1.78 -8.02
N PHE A 132 3.65 0.53 -8.43
CA PHE A 132 3.73 0.14 -9.84
C PHE A 132 3.24 -1.29 -10.06
N PHE A 133 2.88 -1.62 -11.31
CA PHE A 133 2.54 -2.98 -11.69
C PHE A 133 3.74 -3.75 -12.25
N ALA A 134 3.88 -5.01 -11.83
CA ALA A 134 4.86 -5.95 -12.35
C ALA A 134 4.33 -7.39 -12.31
N ASP A 135 4.79 -8.23 -13.24
CA ASP A 135 4.54 -9.67 -13.19
C ASP A 135 5.52 -10.31 -12.20
N VAL A 136 5.01 -10.59 -10.99
CA VAL A 136 5.82 -11.11 -9.88
C VAL A 136 5.97 -12.63 -9.97
N ASN A 137 4.95 -13.33 -10.47
CA ASN A 137 4.86 -14.79 -10.43
C ASN A 137 5.23 -15.44 -11.77
N GLN A 138 5.44 -14.65 -12.83
CA GLN A 138 5.79 -15.09 -14.18
C GLN A 138 4.64 -15.84 -14.86
N ASP A 139 3.41 -15.50 -14.51
CA ASP A 139 2.19 -16.07 -15.09
C ASP A 139 1.51 -15.09 -16.07
N GLY A 140 2.18 -13.99 -16.40
CA GLY A 140 1.64 -12.91 -17.23
C GLY A 140 0.68 -11.99 -16.47
N GLN A 141 0.32 -12.32 -15.23
CA GLN A 141 -0.54 -11.48 -14.42
C GLN A 141 0.28 -10.41 -13.71
N LYS A 142 -0.06 -9.14 -13.95
CA LYS A 142 0.57 -8.04 -13.22
C LYS A 142 -0.10 -7.80 -11.88
N GLU A 143 0.71 -7.80 -10.84
CA GLU A 143 0.33 -7.49 -9.46
C GLU A 143 0.69 -6.05 -9.14
N LEU A 144 0.03 -5.45 -8.14
CA LEU A 144 0.34 -4.12 -7.65
C LEU A 144 1.48 -4.21 -6.62
N LEU A 145 2.56 -3.48 -6.82
CA LEU A 145 3.70 -3.43 -5.90
C LEU A 145 3.74 -2.03 -5.26
N ALA A 146 3.91 -1.99 -3.95
CA ALA A 146 4.16 -0.77 -3.18
C ALA A 146 5.60 -0.81 -2.64
N LEU A 147 6.42 0.13 -3.11
CA LEU A 147 7.75 0.37 -2.58
C LEU A 147 7.63 1.31 -1.40
N VAL A 148 7.94 0.80 -0.21
CA VAL A 148 7.88 1.55 1.04
C VAL A 148 9.26 1.71 1.66
N TYR A 149 9.41 2.76 2.47
CA TYR A 149 10.61 2.98 3.27
C TYR A 149 10.27 3.50 4.66
N ALA A 150 11.13 3.20 5.63
CA ALA A 150 11.08 3.78 6.97
C ALA A 150 12.48 4.24 7.38
N GLU A 151 12.56 5.39 8.05
CA GLU A 151 13.78 5.78 8.75
C GLU A 151 13.74 5.19 10.16
N VAL A 152 14.74 4.38 10.51
CA VAL A 152 14.88 3.82 11.85
C VAL A 152 16.16 4.35 12.47
N GLN A 153 16.06 4.89 13.68
CA GLN A 153 17.22 5.26 14.46
C GLN A 153 17.89 3.99 14.99
N ARG A 154 19.14 3.74 14.60
CA ARG A 154 19.92 2.59 15.07
C ARG A 154 21.24 3.03 15.68
N VAL A 155 21.61 2.33 16.74
CA VAL A 155 22.96 2.40 17.32
C VAL A 155 23.85 1.45 16.53
N VAL A 156 24.95 1.96 15.98
CA VAL A 156 25.94 1.18 15.26
C VAL A 156 27.29 1.31 15.97
N LEU A 157 28.05 0.22 16.01
CA LEU A 157 29.41 0.24 16.54
C LEU A 157 30.37 0.61 15.41
N LEU A 158 30.91 1.82 15.45
CA LEU A 158 31.95 2.26 14.53
C LEU A 158 33.31 1.79 15.05
N ASN A 159 34.13 1.25 14.15
CA ASN A 159 35.52 0.94 14.46
C ASN A 159 36.35 2.24 14.35
N VAL A 160 36.88 2.70 15.48
CA VAL A 160 37.69 3.95 15.56
C VAL A 160 39.18 3.67 15.76
N GLY A 161 39.58 2.40 15.67
CA GLY A 161 40.97 1.97 15.77
C GLY A 161 41.10 0.50 16.20
N PRO A 162 42.31 -0.08 16.16
CA PRO A 162 42.52 -1.48 16.55
C PRO A 162 41.95 -1.78 17.93
N GLY A 163 40.94 -2.65 18.00
CA GLY A 163 40.26 -3.05 19.24
C GLY A 163 39.32 -2.00 19.86
N LYS A 164 39.13 -0.81 19.26
CA LYS A 164 38.26 0.24 19.78
C LYS A 164 36.99 0.39 18.95
N LYS A 165 35.84 0.27 19.60
CA LYS A 165 34.53 0.52 19.00
C LYS A 165 33.82 1.64 19.75
N GLU A 166 33.32 2.62 19.03
CA GLU A 166 32.46 3.67 19.57
C GLU A 166 31.02 3.45 19.12
N ARG A 167 30.06 3.76 20.00
CA ARG A 167 28.64 3.76 19.64
C ARG A 167 28.33 5.06 18.91
N ALA A 168 27.94 4.95 17.64
CA ALA A 168 27.35 6.05 16.91
C ALA A 168 25.84 5.81 16.75
N VAL A 169 25.06 6.87 16.85
CA VAL A 169 23.63 6.85 16.56
C VAL A 169 23.46 7.41 15.15
N GLY A 170 22.86 6.64 14.26
CA GLY A 170 22.56 7.05 12.90
C GLY A 170 21.12 6.73 12.52
N ARG A 171 20.58 7.45 11.53
CA ARG A 171 19.32 7.09 10.89
C ARG A 171 19.58 6.22 9.69
N PHE A 172 18.89 5.09 9.59
CA PHE A 172 19.02 4.15 8.49
C PHE A 172 17.66 3.94 7.83
N SER A 173 17.60 4.20 6.52
CA SER A 173 16.40 3.91 5.75
C SER A 173 16.32 2.43 5.42
N HIS A 174 15.28 1.76 5.90
CA HIS A 174 14.89 0.40 5.50
C HIS A 174 13.92 0.50 4.34
N TRP A 175 14.12 -0.31 3.32
CA TRP A 175 13.29 -0.34 2.12
C TRP A 175 12.70 -1.72 1.94
N GLN A 176 11.41 -1.80 1.62
CA GLN A 176 10.72 -3.06 1.34
C GLN A 176 9.75 -2.86 0.19
N THR A 177 9.62 -3.89 -0.64
CA THR A 177 8.56 -3.95 -1.65
C THR A 177 7.45 -4.87 -1.13
N GLN A 178 6.27 -4.32 -0.90
CA GLN A 178 5.06 -5.07 -0.59
C GLN A 178 4.30 -5.38 -1.87
N VAL A 179 3.74 -6.59 -1.96
CA VAL A 179 3.05 -7.07 -3.16
C VAL A 179 1.58 -7.29 -2.84
N PHE A 180 0.70 -6.76 -3.69
CA PHE A 180 -0.74 -6.93 -3.64
C PHE A 180 -1.21 -7.65 -4.90
N ARG A 181 -1.64 -8.91 -4.73
CA ARG A 181 -2.12 -9.77 -5.80
C ARG A 181 -3.49 -9.34 -6.28
N TYR A 182 -3.65 -9.23 -7.59
CA TYR A 182 -4.95 -9.07 -8.22
C TYR A 182 -5.72 -10.39 -8.17
N ARG A 183 -6.90 -10.39 -7.54
CA ARG A 183 -7.76 -11.58 -7.37
C ARG A 183 -8.86 -11.70 -8.42
N GLY A 184 -8.76 -10.93 -9.50
CA GLY A 184 -9.85 -10.84 -10.45
C GLY A 184 -10.99 -9.98 -9.92
N ARG A 185 -12.22 -10.34 -10.31
CA ARG A 185 -13.45 -9.66 -9.90
C ARG A 185 -14.18 -10.52 -8.86
N ASN A 186 -14.74 -9.87 -7.83
CA ASN A 186 -15.62 -10.56 -6.89
C ASN A 186 -16.99 -10.87 -7.53
N ALA A 187 -17.90 -11.50 -6.76
CA ALA A 187 -19.25 -11.83 -7.22
C ALA A 187 -20.06 -10.61 -7.72
N ALA A 188 -19.74 -9.41 -7.23
CA ALA A 188 -20.36 -8.15 -7.67
C ALA A 188 -19.65 -7.50 -8.88
N GLY A 189 -18.65 -8.16 -9.46
CA GLY A 189 -17.88 -7.66 -10.59
C GLY A 189 -16.78 -6.66 -10.23
N LEU A 190 -16.52 -6.42 -8.93
CA LEU A 190 -15.55 -5.44 -8.46
C LEU A 190 -14.13 -6.02 -8.49
N PRO A 191 -13.15 -5.37 -9.14
CA PRO A 191 -11.75 -5.76 -9.05
C PRO A 191 -11.27 -5.76 -7.59
N ARG A 192 -10.40 -6.71 -7.25
CA ARG A 192 -9.85 -6.84 -5.88
C ARG A 192 -8.35 -7.09 -5.89
N TYR A 193 -7.68 -6.49 -4.91
CA TYR A 193 -6.28 -6.72 -4.59
C TYR A 193 -6.17 -7.30 -3.18
N GLU A 194 -5.22 -8.20 -2.93
CA GLU A 194 -4.98 -8.79 -1.61
C GLU A 194 -3.48 -8.81 -1.29
N PRO A 195 -3.08 -8.57 -0.03
CA PRO A 195 -1.68 -8.71 0.38
C PRO A 195 -1.13 -10.11 0.04
N ASP A 196 0.07 -10.14 -0.53
CA ASP A 196 0.82 -11.35 -0.79
C ASP A 196 1.91 -11.55 0.26
N GLN A 197 1.69 -12.53 1.13
CA GLN A 197 2.60 -12.86 2.23
C GLN A 197 3.77 -13.75 1.81
N THR A 198 3.91 -14.08 0.52
CA THR A 198 5.03 -14.91 0.05
C THR A 198 6.36 -14.16 0.24
N SER A 199 7.27 -14.75 1.02
CA SER A 199 8.58 -14.17 1.29
C SER A 199 9.41 -14.01 0.01
N ARG A 200 9.92 -12.80 -0.22
CA ARG A 200 10.74 -12.42 -1.40
C ARG A 200 11.94 -11.60 -0.94
N PRO A 201 12.95 -12.21 -0.28
CA PRO A 201 14.07 -11.48 0.31
C PRO A 201 14.89 -10.70 -0.74
N TYR A 202 14.89 -11.14 -2.00
CA TYR A 202 15.55 -10.47 -3.11
C TYR A 202 14.90 -9.12 -3.51
N LEU A 203 13.73 -8.78 -2.94
CA LEU A 203 13.07 -7.49 -3.12
C LEU A 203 13.32 -6.51 -1.96
N ASN A 204 14.03 -6.94 -0.92
CA ASN A 204 14.34 -6.13 0.25
C ASN A 204 15.53 -5.19 -0.02
N GLY A 205 15.51 -3.99 0.57
CA GLY A 205 16.60 -3.02 0.46
C GLY A 205 16.71 -2.30 -0.90
N LEU A 206 15.85 -2.63 -1.86
CA LEU A 206 15.82 -1.99 -3.18
C LEU A 206 15.14 -0.61 -3.07
N ARG A 207 15.82 0.44 -3.55
CA ARG A 207 15.39 1.84 -3.33
C ARG A 207 14.58 2.45 -4.47
N SER A 208 14.33 1.70 -5.54
CA SER A 208 13.61 2.23 -6.70
C SER A 208 12.79 1.15 -7.41
N ALA A 209 11.70 1.57 -8.05
CA ALA A 209 10.88 0.69 -8.87
C ALA A 209 11.68 0.03 -10.01
N ALA A 210 12.67 0.74 -10.57
CA ALA A 210 13.56 0.18 -11.59
C ALA A 210 14.42 -0.96 -11.02
N ALA A 211 15.01 -0.78 -9.83
CA ALA A 211 15.77 -1.83 -9.16
C ALA A 211 14.92 -3.05 -8.83
N VAL A 212 13.67 -2.84 -8.39
CA VAL A 212 12.70 -3.92 -8.17
C VAL A 212 12.40 -4.68 -9.46
N ARG A 213 12.12 -3.98 -10.55
CA ARG A 213 11.89 -4.60 -11.87
C ARG A 213 13.09 -5.42 -12.33
N GLN A 214 14.30 -4.88 -12.14
CA GLN A 214 15.54 -5.59 -12.46
C GLN A 214 15.73 -6.84 -11.60
N ALA A 215 15.49 -6.76 -10.30
CA ALA A 215 15.60 -7.92 -9.40
C ALA A 215 14.59 -9.01 -9.75
N LEU A 216 13.35 -8.63 -10.09
CA LEU A 216 12.34 -9.57 -10.62
C LEU A 216 12.83 -10.26 -11.91
N ALA A 217 13.39 -9.50 -12.86
CA ALA A 217 13.93 -10.04 -14.10
C ALA A 217 15.17 -10.95 -13.88
N GLN A 218 16.03 -10.63 -12.93
CA GLN A 218 17.20 -11.46 -12.61
C GLN A 218 16.78 -12.78 -11.93
N HIS A 219 15.80 -12.71 -11.02
CA HIS A 219 15.26 -13.90 -10.38
C HIS A 219 14.52 -14.81 -11.39
N GLN A 220 14.01 -14.26 -12.50
CA GLN A 220 13.48 -15.04 -13.62
C GLN A 220 14.54 -15.86 -14.35
N GLN A 221 15.78 -15.37 -14.44
CA GLN A 221 16.86 -16.02 -15.16
C GLN A 221 17.57 -17.12 -14.35
N GLN A 222 17.29 -17.24 -13.05
CA GLN A 222 17.86 -18.31 -12.24
C GLN A 222 17.18 -19.65 -12.59
N PRO A 223 17.94 -20.69 -12.98
CA PRO A 223 17.38 -21.99 -13.23
C PRO A 223 16.73 -22.52 -11.94
N LYS A 224 15.43 -22.80 -11.97
CA LYS A 224 14.78 -23.58 -10.92
C LYS A 224 15.51 -24.92 -10.87
N ARG A 225 16.32 -25.16 -9.82
CA ARG A 225 16.97 -26.47 -9.62
C ARG A 225 15.89 -27.54 -9.74
N PRO A 226 16.07 -28.56 -10.60
CA PRO A 226 15.11 -29.66 -10.63
C PRO A 226 15.03 -30.28 -9.23
N PRO A 227 13.85 -30.71 -8.78
CA PRO A 227 13.73 -31.39 -7.50
C PRO A 227 14.68 -32.57 -7.52
N GLY A 228 15.64 -32.57 -6.60
CA GLY A 228 16.61 -33.65 -6.48
C GLY A 228 15.84 -34.95 -6.34
N LYS A 229 16.14 -35.93 -7.21
CA LYS A 229 15.63 -37.29 -7.05
C LYS A 229 15.97 -37.72 -5.62
N ALA A 230 14.95 -38.09 -4.85
CA ALA A 230 15.15 -38.78 -3.58
C ALA A 230 16.02 -40.00 -3.87
N VAL A 231 17.21 -40.02 -3.27
CA VAL A 231 18.07 -41.20 -3.26
C VAL A 231 17.32 -42.24 -2.43
N LYS A 232 16.95 -43.36 -3.08
CA LYS A 232 16.41 -44.55 -2.42
C LYS A 232 17.52 -45.27 -1.66
#